data_AF-A0A7C5U882-F1
#
_entry.id   AF-A0A7C5U882-F1
#
_cell.length_a   1.000
_cell.length_b   1.000
_cell.length_c   1.000
_cell.angle_alpha   90.00
_cell.angle_beta   90.00
_cell.angle_gamma   90.00
#
_symmetry.space_group_name_H-M   'P 1'
#
loop_
_entity.id
_entity.type
_entity.pdbx_description
1 polymer ?
#
loop_
_entity_poly.entity_id
_entity_poly.type
_entity_poly.pdbx_seq_one_letter_code
_entity_poly.pdbx_strand_id
1 'polypeptide(L)'
;MSRLSWIKKALEVGVVTKKYPFEHVEVPEGSRGLPEFDSSKCIGCSACANVCTPDAIRVVDDLNEGVRRVEYFVGRCIFCGRCAEVCPVSAIKITKEFELAYKDEVRFIIELKLVKCSNCGKPFTTTRHLNYVLGKVGEGLPELMTLCPDCRRKSTINSFITPVGGTV
;
A
#
# COMPACT_ATOMS: atom_id res chain seq x y z
N MET A 1 -52.40 -10.97 -14.27
CA MET A 1 -51.53 -10.52 -15.38
C MET A 1 -51.28 -11.69 -16.32
N SER A 2 -51.51 -11.52 -17.62
CA SER A 2 -51.44 -12.61 -18.62
C SER A 2 -50.01 -12.85 -19.09
N ARG A 3 -49.62 -14.10 -19.37
CA ARG A 3 -48.31 -14.44 -19.94
C ARG A 3 -48.07 -13.76 -21.30
N LEU A 4 -49.13 -13.48 -22.05
CA LEU A 4 -49.06 -12.81 -23.35
C LEU A 4 -48.59 -11.35 -23.26
N SER A 5 -48.89 -10.64 -22.16
CA SER A 5 -48.44 -9.25 -22.00
C SER A 5 -46.93 -9.17 -21.81
N TRP A 6 -46.33 -10.17 -21.16
CA TRP A 6 -44.87 -10.27 -21.01
C TRP A 6 -44.16 -10.60 -22.32
N ILE A 7 -44.72 -11.48 -23.14
CA ILE A 7 -44.17 -11.80 -24.46
C ILE A 7 -44.17 -10.56 -25.37
N LYS A 8 -45.29 -9.82 -25.40
CA LYS A 8 -45.38 -8.56 -26.15
C LYS A 8 -44.32 -7.55 -25.70
N LYS A 9 -44.15 -7.37 -24.37
CA LYS A 9 -43.16 -6.47 -23.80
C LYS A 9 -41.72 -6.88 -24.18
N ALA A 10 -41.42 -8.17 -24.17
CA ALA A 10 -40.11 -8.68 -24.56
C ALA A 10 -39.80 -8.42 -26.04
N LEU A 11 -40.79 -8.59 -26.93
CA LEU A 11 -40.66 -8.28 -28.36
C LEU A 11 -40.46 -6.78 -28.60
N GLU A 12 -41.15 -5.91 -27.85
CA GLU A 12 -40.96 -4.45 -27.93
C GLU A 12 -39.57 -3.99 -27.48
N VAL A 13 -39.02 -4.62 -26.44
CA VAL A 13 -37.69 -4.29 -25.90
C VAL A 13 -36.56 -4.79 -26.81
N GLY A 14 -36.76 -5.92 -27.50
CA GLY A 14 -35.77 -6.49 -28.41
C GLY A 14 -34.54 -7.07 -27.71
N VAL A 15 -33.40 -7.11 -28.41
CA VAL A 15 -32.15 -7.70 -27.91
C VAL A 15 -31.35 -6.67 -27.13
N VAL A 16 -31.13 -6.95 -25.84
CA VAL A 16 -30.35 -6.08 -24.92
C VAL A 16 -28.93 -6.57 -24.68
N THR A 17 -28.53 -7.70 -25.27
CA THR A 17 -27.20 -8.29 -25.09
C THR A 17 -26.16 -7.55 -25.92
N LYS A 18 -25.05 -7.18 -25.28
CA LYS A 18 -23.84 -6.70 -25.97
C LYS A 18 -23.05 -7.86 -26.57
N LYS A 19 -22.34 -7.62 -27.67
CA LYS A 19 -21.51 -8.64 -28.34
C LYS A 19 -20.14 -8.81 -27.68
N TYR A 20 -20.09 -9.21 -26.41
CA TYR A 20 -18.83 -9.50 -25.72
C TYR A 20 -18.12 -10.72 -26.37
N PRO A 21 -16.79 -10.71 -26.58
CA PRO A 21 -15.80 -9.69 -26.22
C PRO A 21 -15.54 -8.62 -27.30
N PHE A 22 -16.23 -8.66 -28.45
CA PHE A 22 -15.99 -7.75 -29.58
C PHE A 22 -16.55 -6.33 -29.37
N GLU A 23 -17.51 -6.19 -28.46
CA GLU A 23 -18.08 -4.92 -28.05
C GLU A 23 -17.69 -4.64 -26.60
N HIS A 24 -16.91 -3.56 -26.37
CA HIS A 24 -16.43 -3.19 -25.05
C HIS A 24 -17.56 -2.69 -24.15
N VAL A 25 -17.52 -3.12 -22.89
CA VAL A 25 -18.41 -2.60 -21.86
C VAL A 25 -17.76 -1.39 -21.21
N GLU A 26 -18.40 -0.23 -21.32
CA GLU A 26 -17.96 0.97 -20.59
C GLU A 26 -18.13 0.76 -19.09
N VAL A 27 -17.01 0.86 -18.36
CA VAL A 27 -17.00 0.72 -16.90
C VAL A 27 -17.33 2.08 -16.27
N PRO A 28 -18.40 2.16 -15.45
CA PRO A 28 -18.81 3.40 -14.78
C PRO A 28 -17.66 4.05 -13.99
N GLU A 29 -17.70 5.37 -13.85
CA GLU A 29 -16.77 6.08 -12.98
C GLU A 29 -16.94 5.64 -11.52
N GLY A 30 -15.82 5.59 -10.78
CA GLY A 30 -15.80 5.11 -9.39
C GLY A 30 -15.85 3.58 -9.23
N SER A 31 -15.98 2.82 -10.31
CA SER A 31 -15.83 1.37 -10.28
C SER A 31 -14.44 0.97 -9.77
N ARG A 32 -14.37 -0.10 -8.98
CA ARG A 32 -13.13 -0.58 -8.37
C ARG A 32 -12.63 -1.83 -9.08
N GLY A 33 -11.56 -1.68 -9.86
CA GLY A 33 -10.82 -2.76 -10.50
C GLY A 33 -9.49 -3.03 -9.80
N LEU A 34 -8.55 -3.62 -10.54
CA LEU A 34 -7.23 -4.00 -10.05
C LEU A 34 -6.49 -2.82 -9.40
N PRO A 35 -6.03 -2.95 -8.14
CA PRO A 35 -5.07 -2.03 -7.57
C PRO A 35 -3.72 -2.12 -8.29
N GLU A 36 -3.27 -1.01 -8.86
CA GLU A 36 -1.98 -0.88 -9.50
C GLU A 36 -0.98 -0.23 -8.53
N PHE A 37 0.22 -0.81 -8.44
CA PHE A 37 1.27 -0.37 -7.53
C PHE A 37 2.42 0.29 -8.30
N ASP A 38 2.66 1.57 -8.02
CA ASP A 38 3.79 2.34 -8.53
C ASP A 38 5.02 2.11 -7.62
N SER A 39 5.90 1.21 -8.06
CA SER A 39 7.11 0.85 -7.32
C SER A 39 8.09 2.02 -7.16
N SER A 40 8.02 3.05 -8.01
CA SER A 40 8.89 4.23 -7.93
C SER A 40 8.51 5.14 -6.76
N LYS A 41 7.21 5.21 -6.42
CA LYS A 41 6.68 6.03 -5.32
C LYS A 41 6.63 5.31 -4.00
N CYS A 42 6.53 3.98 -4.00
CA CYS A 42 6.41 3.21 -2.76
C CYS A 42 7.59 3.48 -1.82
N ILE A 43 7.27 3.84 -0.57
CA ILE A 43 8.24 4.07 0.50
C ILE A 43 8.33 2.91 1.50
N GLY A 44 7.45 1.91 1.43
CA GLY A 44 7.49 0.76 2.34
C GLY A 44 7.10 1.09 3.80
N CYS A 45 6.15 2.01 4.00
CA CYS A 45 5.67 2.42 5.32
C CYS A 45 4.64 1.47 5.95
N SER A 46 4.23 0.41 5.25
CA SER A 46 3.27 -0.62 5.70
C SER A 46 1.84 -0.16 5.98
N ALA A 47 1.48 1.09 5.71
CA ALA A 47 0.13 1.61 5.92
C ALA A 47 -0.94 0.81 5.15
N CYS A 48 -0.65 0.43 3.89
CA CYS A 48 -1.56 -0.35 3.05
C CYS A 48 -1.77 -1.78 3.55
N ALA A 49 -0.75 -2.42 4.12
CA ALA A 49 -0.86 -3.75 4.72
C ALA A 49 -1.72 -3.71 6.00
N ASN A 50 -1.52 -2.71 6.85
CA ASN A 50 -2.26 -2.56 8.10
C ASN A 50 -3.78 -2.40 7.90
N VAL A 51 -4.22 -1.81 6.78
CA VAL A 51 -5.65 -1.61 6.47
C VAL A 51 -6.24 -2.77 5.64
N CYS A 52 -5.42 -3.71 5.19
CA CYS A 52 -5.85 -4.79 4.30
C CYS A 52 -6.52 -5.92 5.10
N THR A 53 -7.85 -5.91 5.16
CA THR A 53 -8.61 -6.95 5.88
C THR A 53 -8.39 -8.39 5.40
N PRO A 54 -8.23 -8.69 4.09
CA PRO A 54 -7.99 -10.06 3.65
C PRO A 54 -6.51 -10.50 3.69
N ASP A 55 -5.60 -9.69 4.23
CA ASP A 55 -4.14 -9.93 4.17
C ASP A 55 -3.65 -10.16 2.72
N ALA A 56 -4.22 -9.42 1.77
CA ALA A 56 -3.79 -9.44 0.37
C ALA A 56 -2.50 -8.65 0.15
N ILE A 57 -2.12 -7.76 1.09
CA ILE A 57 -0.86 -7.00 1.04
C ILE A 57 -0.06 -7.34 2.30
N ARG A 58 1.15 -7.87 2.10
CA ARG A 58 2.09 -8.21 3.17
C ARG A 58 3.34 -7.37 3.06
N VAL A 59 3.93 -7.02 4.20
CA VAL A 59 5.24 -6.37 4.25
C VAL A 59 6.16 -7.22 5.09
N VAL A 60 7.25 -7.69 4.47
CA VAL A 60 8.21 -8.61 5.08
C VAL A 60 9.60 -8.00 5.00
N ASP A 61 10.33 -8.03 6.12
CA ASP A 61 11.73 -7.61 6.16
C ASP A 61 12.64 -8.84 6.05
N ASP A 62 13.47 -8.84 5.01
CA ASP A 62 14.57 -9.78 4.85
C ASP A 62 15.85 -9.14 5.41
N LEU A 63 16.21 -9.56 6.63
CA LEU A 63 17.35 -8.98 7.35
C LEU A 63 18.70 -9.42 6.77
N ASN A 64 18.74 -10.57 6.10
CA ASN A 64 19.96 -11.10 5.49
C ASN A 64 20.33 -10.31 4.24
N GLU A 65 19.33 -10.05 3.40
CA GLU A 65 19.48 -9.23 2.19
C GLU A 65 19.42 -7.71 2.48
N GLY A 66 18.91 -7.33 3.66
CA GLY A 66 18.75 -5.93 4.04
C GLY A 66 17.68 -5.21 3.19
N VAL A 67 16.62 -5.93 2.83
CA VAL A 67 15.51 -5.41 2.03
C VAL A 67 14.17 -5.63 2.71
N ARG A 68 13.23 -4.73 2.42
CA ARG A 68 11.81 -4.86 2.74
C ARG A 68 11.07 -5.21 1.46
N ARG A 69 10.31 -6.30 1.46
CA ARG A 69 9.41 -6.71 0.37
C ARG A 69 7.98 -6.30 0.71
N VAL A 70 7.34 -5.56 -0.18
CA VAL A 70 5.89 -5.32 -0.17
C VAL A 70 5.29 -6.26 -1.20
N GLU A 71 4.51 -7.23 -0.74
CA GLU A 71 3.94 -8.29 -1.57
C GLU A 71 2.42 -8.10 -1.67
N TYR A 72 1.90 -8.04 -2.89
CA TYR A 72 0.47 -7.95 -3.17
C TYR A 72 -0.01 -9.20 -3.92
N PHE A 73 -0.95 -9.91 -3.30
CA PHE A 73 -1.55 -11.15 -3.77
C PHE A 73 -2.91 -10.85 -4.39
N VAL A 74 -2.98 -10.82 -5.72
CA VAL A 74 -4.19 -10.39 -6.44
C VAL A 74 -5.39 -11.27 -6.09
N GLY A 75 -5.19 -12.60 -6.03
CA GLY A 75 -6.25 -13.56 -5.75
C GLY A 75 -6.87 -13.47 -4.34
N ARG A 76 -6.24 -12.76 -3.40
CA ARG A 76 -6.79 -12.51 -2.06
C ARG A 76 -7.50 -11.16 -1.95
N CYS A 77 -7.33 -10.29 -2.93
CA CYS A 77 -7.84 -8.93 -2.87
C CYS A 77 -9.37 -8.91 -3.00
N ILE A 78 -10.04 -8.15 -2.13
CA ILE A 78 -11.49 -7.90 -2.21
C ILE A 78 -11.82 -6.57 -2.90
N PHE A 79 -10.84 -5.92 -3.52
CA PHE A 79 -10.98 -4.69 -4.30
C PHE A 79 -11.66 -3.53 -3.56
N CYS A 80 -11.47 -3.43 -2.24
CA CYS A 80 -12.17 -2.43 -1.41
C CYS A 80 -11.64 -0.99 -1.56
N GLY A 81 -10.41 -0.81 -2.05
CA GLY A 81 -9.81 0.51 -2.30
C GLY A 81 -9.08 1.17 -1.12
N ARG A 82 -9.21 0.65 0.10
CA ARG A 82 -8.62 1.27 1.31
C ARG A 82 -7.10 1.45 1.27
N CYS A 83 -6.40 0.57 0.56
CA CYS A 83 -4.95 0.67 0.38
C CYS A 83 -4.52 1.91 -0.40
N ALA A 84 -5.32 2.33 -1.39
CA ALA A 84 -5.09 3.55 -2.15
C ALA A 84 -5.37 4.81 -1.30
N GLU A 85 -6.44 4.79 -0.50
CA GLU A 85 -6.83 5.90 0.38
C GLU A 85 -5.79 6.21 1.46
N VAL A 86 -5.21 5.17 2.08
CA VAL A 86 -4.25 5.35 3.19
C VAL A 86 -2.82 5.65 2.72
N CYS A 87 -2.53 5.55 1.41
CA CYS A 87 -1.17 5.68 0.91
C CYS A 87 -0.71 7.15 0.96
N PRO A 88 0.30 7.52 1.77
CA PRO A 88 0.69 8.92 1.95
C PRO A 88 1.37 9.53 0.70
N VAL A 89 1.81 8.68 -0.23
CA VAL A 89 2.56 9.06 -1.44
C VAL A 89 1.83 8.66 -2.73
N SER A 90 0.55 8.25 -2.61
CA SER A 90 -0.29 7.83 -3.75
C SER A 90 0.39 6.81 -4.68
N ALA A 91 1.13 5.86 -4.09
CA ALA A 91 1.79 4.77 -4.80
C ALA A 91 0.83 3.67 -5.24
N ILE A 92 -0.43 3.68 -4.80
CA ILE A 92 -1.45 2.69 -5.16
C ILE A 92 -2.61 3.43 -5.78
N LYS A 93 -3.08 2.96 -6.94
CA LYS A 93 -4.27 3.50 -7.63
C LYS A 93 -5.25 2.38 -7.92
N ILE A 94 -6.54 2.66 -7.77
CA ILE A 94 -7.60 1.73 -8.16
C ILE A 94 -7.91 1.98 -9.63
N THR A 95 -7.69 0.96 -10.46
CA THR A 95 -7.97 1.03 -11.90
C THR A 95 -9.41 0.60 -12.20
N LYS A 96 -9.78 0.59 -13.49
CA LYS A 96 -11.03 0.01 -13.98
C LYS A 96 -10.84 -1.41 -14.53
N GLU A 97 -9.65 -2.00 -14.40
CA GLU A 97 -9.35 -3.33 -14.93
C GLU A 97 -10.09 -4.41 -14.14
N PHE A 98 -10.92 -5.20 -14.82
CA PHE A 98 -11.74 -6.26 -14.23
C PHE A 98 -11.54 -7.64 -14.89
N GLU A 99 -10.89 -7.70 -16.05
CA GLU A 99 -10.64 -8.93 -16.81
C GLU A 99 -9.38 -9.65 -16.27
N LEU A 100 -9.43 -10.11 -15.02
CA LEU A 100 -8.28 -10.58 -14.25
C LEU A 100 -8.18 -12.11 -14.18
N ALA A 101 -8.61 -12.82 -15.23
CA ALA A 101 -8.54 -14.28 -15.27
C ALA A 101 -7.10 -14.74 -15.53
N TYR A 102 -6.46 -15.33 -14.52
CA TYR A 102 -5.13 -15.94 -14.61
C TYR A 102 -5.20 -17.42 -14.22
N LYS A 103 -4.34 -18.25 -14.83
CA LYS A 103 -4.21 -19.67 -14.45
C LYS A 103 -3.40 -19.85 -13.17
N ASP A 104 -2.35 -19.06 -13.04
CA ASP A 104 -1.39 -19.11 -11.95
C ASP A 104 -1.64 -17.99 -10.94
N GLU A 105 -1.04 -18.12 -9.76
CA GLU A 105 -1.11 -17.09 -8.73
C GLU A 105 -0.34 -15.84 -9.15
N VAL A 106 -1.04 -14.71 -9.24
CA VAL A 106 -0.43 -13.42 -9.57
C VAL A 106 -0.02 -12.69 -8.30
N ARG A 107 1.27 -12.37 -8.21
CA ARG A 107 1.87 -11.59 -7.12
C ARG A 107 2.64 -10.41 -7.68
N PHE A 108 2.51 -9.27 -7.02
CA PHE A 108 3.36 -8.09 -7.25
C PHE A 108 4.28 -7.90 -6.06
N ILE A 109 5.58 -7.77 -6.31
CA ILE A 109 6.59 -7.63 -5.25
C ILE A 109 7.37 -6.35 -5.50
N ILE A 110 7.44 -5.49 -4.48
CA ILE A 110 8.28 -4.29 -4.47
C ILE A 110 9.36 -4.48 -3.41
N GLU A 111 10.62 -4.46 -3.84
CA GLU A 111 11.77 -4.53 -2.94
C GLU A 111 12.34 -3.15 -2.63
N LEU A 112 12.62 -2.88 -1.36
CA LEU A 112 13.09 -1.60 -0.86
C LEU A 112 14.28 -1.80 0.07
N LYS A 113 15.35 -1.04 -0.13
CA LYS A 113 16.55 -1.12 0.71
C LYS A 113 16.28 -0.64 2.14
N LEU A 114 16.69 -1.43 3.12
CA LEU A 114 16.67 -1.07 4.54
C LEU A 114 17.89 -0.23 4.93
N VAL A 115 17.68 0.68 5.87
CA VAL A 115 18.72 1.47 6.52
C VAL A 115 18.99 0.91 7.91
N LYS A 116 20.27 0.86 8.26
CA LYS A 116 20.77 0.40 9.55
C LYS A 116 20.86 1.57 10.54
N CYS A 117 20.58 1.29 11.80
CA CYS A 117 20.73 2.23 12.90
C CYS A 117 22.19 2.62 13.10
N SER A 118 22.47 3.93 13.20
CA SER A 118 23.84 4.44 13.42
C SER A 118 24.48 3.98 14.74
N ASN A 119 23.67 3.66 15.76
CA ASN A 119 24.15 3.25 17.08
C ASN A 119 24.33 1.72 17.19
N CYS A 120 23.29 0.93 16.88
CA CYS A 120 23.30 -0.53 17.09
C CYS A 120 23.44 -1.37 15.81
N GLY A 121 23.46 -0.75 14.63
CA GLY A 121 23.59 -1.45 13.34
C GLY A 121 22.36 -2.24 12.88
N LYS A 122 21.31 -2.37 13.71
CA LYS A 122 20.08 -3.09 13.32
C LYS A 122 19.32 -2.34 12.21
N PRO A 123 18.85 -3.01 11.15
CA PRO A 123 17.95 -2.42 10.18
C PRO A 123 16.60 -2.10 10.84
N PHE A 124 15.98 -0.98 10.48
CA PHE A 124 14.74 -0.54 11.14
C PHE A 124 13.69 0.11 10.22
N THR A 125 14.10 0.65 9.08
CA THR A 125 13.18 1.28 8.11
C THR A 125 13.82 1.29 6.72
N THR A 126 13.07 1.66 5.69
CA THR A 126 13.59 1.81 4.33
C THR A 126 14.25 3.18 4.12
N THR A 127 15.17 3.27 3.16
CA THR A 127 15.80 4.56 2.81
C THR A 127 14.78 5.59 2.36
N ARG A 128 13.79 5.17 1.56
CA ARG A 128 12.75 6.06 1.06
C ARG A 128 11.82 6.56 2.16
N HIS A 129 11.45 5.70 3.11
CA HIS A 129 10.65 6.12 4.25
C HIS A 129 11.42 7.08 5.16
N LEU A 130 12.71 6.81 5.42
CA LEU A 130 13.54 7.72 6.21
C LEU A 130 13.61 9.11 5.57
N ASN A 131 13.90 9.18 4.26
CA ASN A 131 13.97 10.45 3.54
C ASN A 131 12.61 11.18 3.52
N TYR A 132 11.51 10.46 3.32
CA TYR A 132 10.17 11.02 3.38
C TYR A 132 9.90 11.69 4.74
N VAL A 133 10.25 11.01 5.83
CA VAL A 133 10.02 11.54 7.18
C VAL A 133 10.97 12.71 7.48
N LEU A 134 12.24 12.62 7.10
CA LEU A 134 13.20 13.73 7.25
C LEU A 134 12.72 15.01 6.55
N GLY A 135 12.11 14.89 5.37
CA GLY A 135 11.52 16.04 4.66
C GLY A 135 10.25 16.62 5.29
N LYS A 136 9.68 15.98 6.31
CA LYS A 136 8.47 16.43 7.03
C LYS A 136 8.74 16.92 8.45
N VAL A 137 9.94 16.70 8.97
CA VAL A 137 10.30 17.01 10.35
C VAL A 137 11.06 18.34 10.39
N GLY A 138 10.84 19.13 11.46
CA GLY A 138 11.50 20.42 11.67
C GLY A 138 12.98 20.31 12.08
N GLU A 139 13.66 21.45 12.14
CA GLU A 139 15.08 21.54 12.49
C GLU A 139 15.36 20.93 13.89
N GLY A 140 16.48 20.19 14.02
CA GLY A 140 16.95 19.61 15.28
C GLY A 140 16.58 18.13 15.56
N LEU A 141 15.57 17.57 14.88
CA LEU A 141 15.24 16.13 14.96
C LEU A 141 15.99 15.16 13.99
N PRO A 142 16.70 15.58 12.92
CA PRO A 142 17.27 14.64 11.93
C PRO A 142 18.18 13.55 12.51
N GLU A 143 18.99 13.86 13.52
CA GLU A 143 19.95 12.92 14.12
C GLU A 143 19.25 11.73 14.80
N LEU A 144 18.17 12.01 15.53
CA LEU A 144 17.34 10.98 16.19
C LEU A 144 16.64 10.06 15.17
N MET A 145 16.38 10.56 13.97
CA MET A 145 15.71 9.79 12.92
C MET A 145 16.59 8.71 12.29
N THR A 146 17.92 8.85 12.41
CA THR A 146 18.88 7.81 11.99
C THR A 146 18.98 6.64 12.97
N LEU A 147 18.40 6.78 14.16
CA LEU A 147 18.35 5.75 15.19
C LEU A 147 17.09 4.89 15.07
N CYS A 148 17.22 3.59 15.35
CA CYS A 148 16.07 2.69 15.48
C CYS A 148 15.19 3.08 16.69
N PRO A 149 13.92 2.62 16.74
CA PRO A 149 12.99 2.97 17.82
C PRO A 149 13.54 2.71 19.23
N ASP A 150 14.26 1.60 19.42
CA ASP A 150 14.85 1.25 20.71
C ASP A 150 16.00 2.19 21.11
N CYS A 151 16.90 2.49 20.17
CA CYS A 151 18.02 3.41 20.41
C CYS A 151 17.53 4.84 20.63
N ARG A 152 16.51 5.28 19.88
CA ARG A 152 15.88 6.59 20.04
C ARG A 152 15.24 6.73 21.42
N ARG A 153 14.53 5.70 21.89
CA ARG A 153 13.94 5.69 23.24
C ARG A 153 15.03 5.84 24.31
N LYS A 154 16.14 5.10 24.18
CA LYS A 154 17.27 5.17 25.12
C LYS A 154 17.94 6.56 25.12
N SER A 155 18.19 7.16 23.96
CA SER A 155 18.79 8.49 23.88
C SER A 155 17.91 9.56 24.52
N THR A 156 16.59 9.51 24.27
CA THR A 156 15.63 10.42 24.89
C THR A 156 15.61 10.28 26.41
N ILE A 157 15.60 9.06 26.94
CA ILE A 157 15.66 8.83 28.39
C ILE A 157 16.96 9.40 28.98
N ASN A 158 18.11 9.17 28.34
CA ASN A 158 19.39 9.68 28.83
C ASN A 158 19.44 11.22 28.88
N SER A 159 18.84 11.93 27.92
CA SER A 159 18.77 13.40 27.95
C SER A 159 17.97 13.96 29.13
N PHE A 160 17.05 13.18 29.72
CA PHE A 160 16.31 13.58 30.93
C PHE A 160 17.05 13.25 32.23
N ILE A 161 17.97 12.28 32.22
CA ILE A 161 18.66 11.79 33.43
C ILE A 161 19.98 12.51 33.67
N THR A 162 20.66 13.02 32.64
CA THR A 162 21.85 13.85 32.85
C THR A 162 21.45 15.16 33.54
N PRO A 163 21.98 15.47 34.75
CA PRO A 163 21.74 16.77 35.34
C PRO A 163 22.33 17.81 34.38
N VAL A 164 21.50 18.74 33.93
CA VAL A 164 22.02 19.96 33.31
C VAL A 164 22.92 20.57 34.37
N GLY A 165 24.23 20.50 34.15
CA GLY A 165 25.24 21.13 35.01
C GLY A 165 25.09 22.63 34.92
N GLY A 166 24.04 23.16 35.56
CA GLY A 166 23.95 24.55 35.95
C GLY A 166 24.96 24.75 37.06
N THR A 167 26.03 25.46 36.75
CA THR A 167 26.92 26.07 37.74
C THR A 167 26.06 26.82 38.76
N VAL A 168 26.12 26.37 40.01
CA VAL A 168 25.63 27.11 41.19
C VAL A 168 26.51 28.33 41.41
#